data_AF-W4FF56-F1
#
_entry.id   AF-W4FF56-F1
#
_cell.length_a   1.000
_cell.length_b   1.000
_cell.length_c   1.000
_cell.angle_alpha   90.00
_cell.angle_beta   90.00
_cell.angle_gamma   90.00
#
_symmetry.space_group_name_H-M   'P 1'
#
loop_
_entity.id
_entity.type
_entity.pdbx_description
1 polymer ?
#
loop_
_entity_poly.entity_id
_entity_poly.type
_entity_poly.pdbx_seq_one_letter_code
_entity_poly.pdbx_strand_id
1 'polypeptide(L)'
;MRYNTFTWIHPIVHGYHPAPRNAHTMSIVGSSLFMFGGHSGAKHLRDLYQFHTDTLTWTHLASVDGMFPPGLRGHTANVKLPKVYFFGGYDGRGRSNELYILNTQDMKWERPPDSVHVDAPSGRQRHSACLVHSKMYIVGGFDGFKWLDDTHVLDICRIEEHAITMTTQRQLVSQYRELLLHQDATYSDITFLVQDKPIVAHKAIVAAQSEHFRRMFSSGMKESHQPTVVISEWTHRAFFHMLEFLYTGYIQDLTVDTALELLGVADHYALQDLSMLCDNFLAHKLDTETVCHVLIAATHFQVDKLKTTCMRFLQAHFHQVVSTKGFEELGEVPALLLEVTRVSMLSSQKHYKPYKTG
;
A
#
# COMPACT_ATOMS: atom_id res chain seq x y z
N MET A 1 34.47 34.62 6.30
CA MET A 1 35.93 34.65 6.07
C MET A 1 36.19 35.20 4.68
N ARG A 2 37.11 36.16 4.49
CA ARG A 2 37.49 36.68 3.15
C ARG A 2 38.56 35.75 2.56
N TYR A 3 38.20 34.91 1.59
CA TYR A 3 39.11 33.99 0.90
C TYR A 3 39.48 34.57 -0.48
N ASN A 4 40.67 35.18 -0.58
CA ASN A 4 41.20 35.72 -1.84
C ASN A 4 42.55 35.08 -2.19
N THR A 5 42.68 33.77 -1.96
CA THR A 5 43.87 33.01 -2.38
C THR A 5 43.41 31.74 -3.08
N PHE A 6 43.96 31.45 -4.27
CA PHE A 6 43.77 30.19 -5.00
C PHE A 6 44.58 29.06 -4.34
N THR A 7 44.50 28.94 -3.02
CA THR A 7 45.33 28.04 -2.20
C THR A 7 44.45 27.15 -1.35
N TRP A 8 44.79 25.86 -1.29
CA TRP A 8 44.16 24.92 -0.37
C TRP A 8 44.49 25.26 1.08
N ILE A 9 43.51 25.07 1.96
CA ILE A 9 43.69 25.20 3.41
C ILE A 9 43.23 23.92 4.11
N HIS A 10 43.82 23.62 5.27
CA HIS A 10 43.38 22.55 6.15
C HIS A 10 42.76 23.18 7.40
N PRO A 11 41.44 23.43 7.42
CA PRO A 11 40.80 24.10 8.55
C PRO A 11 40.72 23.17 9.77
N ILE A 12 40.76 23.76 10.97
CA ILE A 12 40.35 23.08 12.20
C ILE A 12 38.83 22.92 12.15
N VAL A 13 38.35 21.70 12.33
CA VAL A 13 36.92 21.37 12.32
C VAL A 13 36.52 20.75 13.66
N HIS A 14 35.24 20.87 14.02
CA HIS A 14 34.69 20.47 15.32
C HIS A 14 33.57 19.43 15.17
N GLY A 15 33.06 18.92 16.30
CA GLY A 15 31.87 18.06 16.33
C GLY A 15 32.16 16.56 16.14
N TYR A 16 31.18 15.82 15.63
CA TYR A 16 31.27 14.36 15.48
C TYR A 16 31.83 14.00 14.10
N HIS A 17 33.12 13.66 14.05
CA HIS A 17 33.82 13.46 12.79
C HIS A 17 33.40 12.16 12.08
N PRO A 18 33.14 12.20 10.77
CA PRO A 18 32.89 11.00 9.98
C PRO A 18 34.16 10.14 9.92
N ALA A 19 33.99 8.82 10.02
CA ALA A 19 35.09 7.88 9.82
C ALA A 19 35.75 8.03 8.43
N PRO A 20 37.05 7.72 8.28
CA PRO A 20 37.73 7.71 6.99
C PRO A 20 36.96 6.86 5.96
N ARG A 21 36.79 7.39 4.74
CA ARG A 21 35.93 6.78 3.72
C ARG A 21 36.28 7.24 2.30
N ASN A 22 35.99 6.39 1.30
CA ASN A 22 36.02 6.77 -0.10
C ASN A 22 34.65 6.59 -0.77
N ALA A 23 34.47 7.22 -1.94
CA ALA A 23 33.27 7.08 -2.79
C ALA A 23 31.94 7.36 -2.05
N HIS A 24 31.97 8.29 -1.09
CA HIS A 24 30.78 8.90 -0.49
C HIS A 24 30.27 10.02 -1.41
N THR A 25 29.05 10.47 -1.20
CA THR A 25 28.55 11.70 -1.83
C THR A 25 28.56 12.86 -0.85
N MET A 26 28.68 14.07 -1.40
CA MET A 26 28.57 15.33 -0.67
C MET A 26 27.61 16.24 -1.44
N SER A 27 26.55 16.70 -0.80
CA SER A 27 25.52 17.55 -1.39
C SER A 27 25.39 18.87 -0.63
N ILE A 28 25.16 19.98 -1.33
CA ILE A 28 24.96 21.28 -0.70
C ILE A 28 23.47 21.60 -0.52
N VAL A 29 23.08 21.99 0.70
CA VAL A 29 21.70 22.38 1.05
C VAL A 29 21.78 23.63 1.92
N GLY A 30 21.37 24.78 1.38
CA GLY A 30 21.61 26.06 2.03
C GLY A 30 23.11 26.33 2.18
N SER A 31 23.57 26.62 3.41
CA SER A 31 25.00 26.73 3.76
C SER A 31 25.58 25.45 4.38
N SER A 32 24.85 24.34 4.38
CA SER A 32 25.34 23.08 4.94
C SER A 32 25.71 22.07 3.86
N LEU A 33 26.73 21.24 4.14
CA LEU A 33 27.05 20.08 3.32
C LEU A 33 26.48 18.82 3.96
N PHE A 34 25.86 17.96 3.15
CA PHE A 34 25.33 16.68 3.56
C PHE A 34 26.18 15.56 2.97
N MET A 35 26.73 14.70 3.82
CA MET A 35 27.51 13.54 3.41
C MET A 35 26.75 12.27 3.70
N PHE A 36 26.67 11.40 2.68
CA PHE A 36 26.06 10.10 2.83
C PHE A 36 26.97 8.98 2.32
N GLY A 37 27.02 7.92 3.12
CA GLY A 37 27.62 6.64 2.77
C GLY A 37 29.12 6.66 2.47
N GLY A 38 29.52 5.89 1.46
CA GLY A 38 30.91 5.58 1.12
C GLY A 38 31.38 4.25 1.68
N HIS A 39 32.68 4.02 1.62
CA HIS A 39 33.31 2.78 2.11
C HIS A 39 34.51 3.09 2.99
N SER A 40 34.54 2.53 4.20
CA SER A 40 35.57 2.82 5.20
C SER A 40 36.88 2.03 5.02
N GLY A 41 36.95 1.20 3.99
CA GLY A 41 37.98 0.16 3.84
C GLY A 41 37.53 -1.21 4.39
N ALA A 42 36.63 -1.22 5.37
CA ALA A 42 36.08 -2.45 5.95
C ALA A 42 34.57 -2.64 5.68
N LYS A 43 33.79 -1.54 5.66
CA LYS A 43 32.33 -1.59 5.52
C LYS A 43 31.80 -0.54 4.54
N HIS A 44 30.68 -0.89 3.91
CA HIS A 44 29.81 0.07 3.23
C HIS A 44 29.04 0.86 4.30
N LEU A 45 29.14 2.18 4.24
CA LEU A 45 28.61 3.09 5.24
C LEU A 45 27.22 3.55 4.82
N ARG A 46 26.33 3.68 5.81
CA ARG A 46 24.93 4.17 5.64
C ARG A 46 24.65 5.42 6.49
N ASP A 47 25.69 5.97 7.08
CA ASP A 47 25.60 7.09 8.01
C ASP A 47 25.43 8.41 7.23
N LEU A 48 24.67 9.32 7.82
CA LEU A 48 24.38 10.64 7.27
C LEU A 48 25.00 11.70 8.20
N TYR A 49 25.73 12.63 7.61
CA TYR A 49 26.35 13.74 8.33
C TYR A 49 25.94 15.06 7.71
N GLN A 50 25.85 16.07 8.55
CA GLN A 50 25.76 17.46 8.15
C GLN A 50 27.04 18.19 8.59
N PHE A 51 27.63 18.95 7.68
CA PHE A 51 28.71 19.88 7.97
C PHE A 51 28.19 21.30 7.85
N HIS A 52 28.23 22.04 8.96
CA HIS A 52 27.88 23.45 8.98
C HIS A 52 29.09 24.26 8.51
N THR A 53 29.04 24.87 7.33
CA THR A 53 30.21 25.59 6.78
C THR A 53 30.54 26.85 7.55
N ASP A 54 29.56 27.44 8.21
CA ASP A 54 29.74 28.69 8.98
C ASP A 54 30.51 28.46 10.29
N THR A 55 30.31 27.31 10.94
CA THR A 55 30.94 26.93 12.22
C THR A 55 31.99 25.84 12.09
N LEU A 56 32.23 25.33 10.87
CA LEU A 56 33.14 24.24 10.57
C LEU A 56 32.91 23.01 11.48
N THR A 57 31.65 22.69 11.74
CA THR A 57 31.24 21.66 12.70
C THR A 57 30.51 20.53 12.01
N TRP A 58 30.89 19.29 12.33
CA TRP A 58 30.21 18.06 11.92
C TRP A 58 29.13 17.65 12.92
N THR A 59 27.97 17.30 12.38
CA THR A 59 26.84 16.73 13.12
C THR A 59 26.50 15.37 12.52
N HIS A 60 26.45 14.33 13.36
CA HIS A 60 25.97 13.01 12.95
C HIS A 60 24.45 12.94 13.09
N LEU A 61 23.76 12.66 11.99
CA LEU A 61 22.30 12.67 11.90
C LEU A 61 21.75 11.26 12.18
N ALA A 62 22.01 10.77 13.39
CA ALA A 62 21.64 9.42 13.83
C ALA A 62 20.12 9.17 13.89
N SER A 63 19.31 10.24 13.91
CA SER A 63 17.86 10.23 14.12
C SER A 63 17.03 10.12 12.84
N VAL A 64 17.66 10.00 11.66
CA VAL A 64 16.92 9.75 10.42
C VAL A 64 16.55 8.26 10.40
N ASP A 65 15.34 7.95 10.83
CA ASP A 65 14.88 6.60 11.18
C ASP A 65 14.63 5.69 9.96
N GLY A 66 14.88 4.38 10.09
CA GLY A 66 14.59 3.34 9.08
C GLY A 66 15.77 2.45 8.62
N MET A 67 15.46 1.27 8.06
CA MET A 67 16.43 0.35 7.41
C MET A 67 16.90 0.82 6.01
N PHE A 68 16.60 2.06 5.64
CA PHE A 68 16.64 2.59 4.28
C PHE A 68 17.28 3.98 4.30
N PRO A 69 18.21 4.30 3.38
CA PRO A 69 18.90 3.45 2.41
C PRO A 69 19.95 2.48 3.02
N PRO A 70 20.39 1.44 2.28
CA PRO A 70 21.51 0.60 2.67
C PRO A 70 22.84 1.37 2.65
N GLY A 71 23.91 0.74 3.14
CA GLY A 71 25.23 1.33 3.02
C GLY A 71 25.70 1.29 1.56
N LEU A 72 25.99 2.44 0.96
CA LEU A 72 26.26 2.56 -0.47
C LEU A 72 27.57 3.28 -0.73
N ARG A 73 28.37 2.76 -1.67
CA ARG A 73 29.53 3.48 -2.23
C ARG A 73 29.39 3.70 -3.73
N GLY A 74 29.99 4.78 -4.24
CA GLY A 74 29.98 5.10 -5.67
C GLY A 74 28.58 5.38 -6.23
N HIS A 75 27.66 5.80 -5.38
CA HIS A 75 26.37 6.35 -5.78
C HIS A 75 26.56 7.83 -6.14
N THR A 76 25.56 8.43 -6.77
CA THR A 76 25.51 9.89 -7.01
C THR A 76 24.46 10.54 -6.13
N ALA A 77 24.58 11.86 -5.95
CA ALA A 77 23.61 12.66 -5.21
C ALA A 77 23.38 13.98 -5.93
N ASN A 78 22.12 14.37 -6.12
CA ASN A 78 21.74 15.64 -6.74
C ASN A 78 20.66 16.33 -5.92
N VAL A 79 20.73 17.67 -5.85
CA VAL A 79 19.87 18.47 -4.97
C VAL A 79 18.84 19.24 -5.78
N LYS A 80 17.57 19.06 -5.41
CA LYS A 80 16.45 19.94 -5.78
C LYS A 80 15.71 20.27 -4.50
N LEU A 81 15.99 21.45 -3.95
CA LEU A 81 15.52 21.80 -2.61
C LEU A 81 13.99 21.66 -2.48
N PRO A 82 13.49 21.12 -1.35
CA PRO A 82 14.24 20.73 -0.14
C PRO A 82 14.76 19.28 -0.15
N LYS A 83 14.87 18.62 -1.31
CA LYS A 83 15.17 17.20 -1.41
C LYS A 83 16.57 16.93 -1.99
N VAL A 84 17.19 15.86 -1.50
CA VAL A 84 18.42 15.27 -2.05
C VAL A 84 18.11 13.90 -2.60
N TYR A 85 18.46 13.67 -3.86
CA TYR A 85 18.17 12.46 -4.61
C TYR A 85 19.45 11.67 -4.80
N PHE A 86 19.51 10.44 -4.28
CA PHE A 86 20.63 9.53 -4.41
C PHE A 86 20.28 8.41 -5.37
N PHE A 87 21.16 8.12 -6.33
CA PHE A 87 20.92 7.04 -7.29
C PHE A 87 22.06 6.03 -7.30
N GLY A 88 21.66 4.76 -7.34
CA GLY A 88 22.52 3.60 -7.49
C GLY A 88 23.55 3.41 -6.38
N GLY A 89 24.72 2.87 -6.74
CA GLY A 89 25.80 2.51 -5.82
C GLY A 89 25.95 1.01 -5.62
N TYR A 90 26.88 0.63 -4.74
CA TYR A 90 27.18 -0.76 -4.41
C TYR A 90 27.21 -0.93 -2.89
N ASP A 91 26.56 -1.99 -2.40
CA ASP A 91 26.38 -2.29 -0.97
C ASP A 91 27.25 -3.45 -0.44
N GLY A 92 28.09 -4.02 -1.31
CA GLY A 92 28.88 -5.22 -1.01
C GLY A 92 28.27 -6.51 -1.53
N ARG A 93 26.99 -6.51 -1.90
CA ARG A 93 26.27 -7.66 -2.46
C ARG A 93 25.89 -7.41 -3.91
N GLY A 94 25.28 -6.26 -4.20
CA GLY A 94 24.73 -5.92 -5.51
C GLY A 94 24.90 -4.44 -5.84
N ARG A 95 24.72 -4.11 -7.12
CA ARG A 95 24.66 -2.71 -7.57
C ARG A 95 23.21 -2.31 -7.60
N SER A 96 22.91 -1.17 -6.99
CA SER A 96 21.57 -0.64 -6.88
C SER A 96 21.18 0.10 -8.16
N ASN A 97 19.91 -0.03 -8.56
CA ASN A 97 19.20 0.83 -9.52
C ASN A 97 18.11 1.65 -8.82
N GLU A 98 18.16 1.73 -7.50
CA GLU A 98 17.17 2.43 -6.70
C GLU A 98 17.45 3.92 -6.63
N LEU A 99 16.37 4.69 -6.49
CA LEU A 99 16.39 6.12 -6.18
C LEU A 99 15.99 6.30 -4.71
N TYR A 100 16.86 6.96 -3.93
CA TYR A 100 16.61 7.29 -2.54
C TYR A 100 16.43 8.80 -2.41
N ILE A 101 15.44 9.25 -1.65
CA ILE A 101 15.12 10.67 -1.51
C ILE A 101 15.24 11.04 -0.04
N LEU A 102 16.06 12.02 0.29
CA LEU A 102 16.12 12.63 1.62
C LEU A 102 15.42 13.98 1.57
N ASN A 103 14.38 14.15 2.39
CA ASN A 103 13.78 15.46 2.64
C ASN A 103 14.54 16.14 3.78
N THR A 104 15.14 17.29 3.49
CA THR A 104 15.99 18.00 4.46
C THR A 104 15.22 18.98 5.34
N GLN A 105 13.90 19.14 5.15
CA GLN A 105 13.07 19.96 6.04
C GLN A 105 12.67 19.19 7.30
N ASP A 106 12.21 17.95 7.14
CA ASP A 106 11.79 17.10 8.25
C ASP A 106 12.80 16.00 8.59
N MET A 107 13.91 15.95 7.84
CA MET A 107 14.99 14.98 8.01
C MET A 107 14.50 13.54 7.94
N LYS A 108 13.72 13.23 6.89
CA LYS A 108 13.20 11.88 6.62
C LYS A 108 13.55 11.37 5.24
N TRP A 109 13.74 10.06 5.15
CA TRP A 109 13.82 9.36 3.87
C TRP A 109 12.43 9.15 3.28
N GLU A 110 12.28 9.46 2.00
CA GLU A 110 11.09 9.24 1.20
C GLU A 110 11.34 8.13 0.17
N ARG A 111 10.30 7.36 -0.14
CA ARG A 111 10.32 6.39 -1.24
C ARG A 111 9.75 7.03 -2.50
N PRO A 112 10.41 6.88 -3.66
CA PRO A 112 9.82 7.30 -4.92
C PRO A 112 8.61 6.41 -5.29
N PRO A 113 7.71 6.88 -6.16
CA PRO A 113 6.65 6.04 -6.75
C PRO A 113 7.25 4.87 -7.55
N ASP A 114 6.55 3.73 -7.56
CA ASP A 114 7.01 2.52 -8.25
C ASP A 114 7.26 2.75 -9.76
N SER A 115 6.56 3.70 -10.37
CA SER A 115 6.72 4.08 -11.77
C SER A 115 8.13 4.57 -12.12
N VAL A 116 8.91 5.03 -11.14
CA VAL A 116 10.31 5.44 -11.34
C VAL A 116 11.20 4.27 -11.73
N HIS A 117 10.77 3.03 -11.44
CA HIS A 117 11.51 1.82 -11.80
C HIS A 117 11.18 1.28 -13.20
N VAL A 118 10.15 1.83 -13.87
CA VAL A 118 9.83 1.48 -15.26
C VAL A 118 10.92 2.06 -16.17
N ASP A 119 11.56 1.19 -16.95
CA ASP A 119 12.70 1.53 -17.80
C ASP A 119 13.88 2.19 -17.06
N ALA A 120 14.01 1.91 -15.75
CA ALA A 120 15.11 2.43 -14.96
C ALA A 120 16.47 1.92 -15.48
N PRO A 121 17.54 2.72 -15.31
CA PRO A 121 18.89 2.28 -15.64
C PRO A 121 19.24 0.99 -14.89
N SER A 122 20.03 0.12 -15.51
CA SER A 122 20.59 -1.05 -14.81
C SER A 122 21.33 -0.63 -13.53
N GLY A 123 21.34 -1.52 -12.54
CA GLY A 123 22.00 -1.26 -11.26
C GLY A 123 23.47 -0.94 -11.46
N ARG A 124 23.93 0.20 -10.96
CA ARG A 124 25.25 0.76 -11.32
C ARG A 124 25.91 1.53 -10.19
N GLN A 125 27.25 1.54 -10.20
CA GLN A 125 28.07 2.40 -9.35
C GLN A 125 29.09 3.17 -10.19
N ARG A 126 29.69 4.22 -9.61
CA ARG A 126 30.73 5.07 -10.23
C ARG A 126 30.27 5.74 -11.53
N HIS A 127 28.95 5.95 -11.66
CA HIS A 127 28.38 6.78 -12.72
C HIS A 127 28.47 8.26 -12.33
N SER A 128 28.27 9.14 -13.29
CA SER A 128 28.08 10.57 -13.02
C SER A 128 26.60 10.91 -13.12
N ALA A 129 26.14 11.84 -12.28
CA ALA A 129 24.80 12.37 -12.38
C ALA A 129 24.77 13.87 -12.11
N CYS A 130 24.02 14.60 -12.93
CA CYS A 130 23.85 16.05 -12.83
C CYS A 130 22.37 16.40 -12.97
N LEU A 131 21.94 17.41 -12.21
CA LEU A 131 20.60 17.98 -12.33
C LEU A 131 20.63 19.23 -13.20
N VAL A 132 19.74 19.28 -14.20
CA VAL A 132 19.47 20.49 -14.99
C VAL A 132 17.97 20.77 -14.92
N HIS A 133 17.61 21.88 -14.27
CA HIS A 133 16.22 22.27 -13.96
C HIS A 133 15.44 21.24 -13.12
N SER A 134 14.69 20.35 -13.76
CA SER A 134 13.94 19.24 -13.16
C SER A 134 14.43 17.87 -13.62
N LYS A 135 15.44 17.82 -14.49
CA LYS A 135 15.88 16.58 -15.12
C LYS A 135 17.22 16.16 -14.56
N MET A 136 17.25 15.00 -13.92
CA MET A 136 18.46 14.32 -13.50
C MET A 136 18.99 13.49 -14.67
N TYR A 137 20.22 13.77 -15.08
CA TYR A 137 20.92 13.03 -16.13
C TYR A 137 21.92 12.09 -15.47
N ILE A 138 21.90 10.81 -15.84
CA ILE A 138 22.84 9.79 -15.37
C ILE A 138 23.61 9.28 -16.58
N VAL A 139 24.94 9.27 -16.50
CA VAL A 139 25.81 8.84 -17.59
C VAL A 139 26.80 7.79 -17.11
N GLY A 140 26.83 6.67 -17.84
CA GLY A 140 27.78 5.59 -17.68
C GLY A 140 27.74 4.89 -16.33
N GLY A 141 28.91 4.46 -15.85
CA GLY A 141 29.10 3.70 -14.63
C GLY A 141 29.50 2.24 -14.87
N PHE A 142 29.38 1.40 -13.84
CA PHE A 142 29.72 -0.03 -13.90
C PHE A 142 28.60 -0.85 -13.27
N ASP A 143 28.06 -1.81 -14.03
CA ASP A 143 26.93 -2.67 -13.59
C ASP A 143 27.37 -3.92 -12.81
N GLY A 144 28.65 -4.24 -12.83
CA GLY A 144 29.18 -5.48 -12.27
C GLY A 144 29.87 -6.37 -13.30
N PHE A 145 29.58 -6.16 -14.59
CA PHE A 145 30.12 -6.91 -15.72
C PHE A 145 30.89 -6.01 -16.67
N LYS A 146 30.35 -4.84 -17.01
CA LYS A 146 30.94 -3.90 -17.97
C LYS A 146 30.82 -2.44 -17.53
N TRP A 147 31.71 -1.62 -18.08
CA TRP A 147 31.54 -0.18 -18.06
C TRP A 147 30.46 0.22 -19.06
N LEU A 148 29.65 1.19 -18.66
CA LEU A 148 28.49 1.66 -19.40
C LEU A 148 28.80 3.01 -20.04
N ASP A 149 28.25 3.23 -21.22
CA ASP A 149 28.33 4.46 -22.02
C ASP A 149 26.93 5.04 -22.33
N ASP A 150 25.91 4.51 -21.65
CA ASP A 150 24.52 4.93 -21.78
C ASP A 150 24.22 6.24 -21.04
N THR A 151 23.17 6.92 -21.47
CA THR A 151 22.65 8.15 -20.86
C THR A 151 21.19 7.97 -20.53
N HIS A 152 20.82 8.31 -19.30
CA HIS A 152 19.46 8.21 -18.79
C HIS A 152 19.01 9.55 -18.24
N VAL A 153 17.70 9.82 -18.34
CA VAL A 153 17.11 11.08 -17.88
C VAL A 153 15.87 10.78 -17.04
N LEU A 154 15.83 11.31 -15.82
CA LEU A 154 14.69 11.23 -14.92
C LEU A 154 14.15 12.64 -14.65
N ASP A 155 12.87 12.88 -14.92
CA ASP A 155 12.19 14.14 -14.57
C ASP A 155 11.68 14.07 -13.13
N ILE A 156 12.44 14.65 -12.20
CA ILE A 156 12.14 14.57 -10.76
C ILE A 156 10.95 15.44 -10.36
N CYS A 157 10.53 16.42 -11.16
CA CYS A 157 9.31 17.19 -10.85
C CYS A 157 8.05 16.33 -10.99
N ARG A 158 8.02 15.37 -11.91
CA ARG A 158 6.88 14.44 -12.05
C ARG A 158 6.70 13.56 -10.82
N ILE A 159 7.78 13.26 -10.10
CA ILE A 159 7.72 12.54 -8.82
C ILE A 159 6.97 13.36 -7.79
N GLU A 160 7.27 14.66 -7.71
CA GLU A 160 6.61 15.58 -6.78
C GLU A 160 5.14 15.82 -7.14
N GLU A 161 4.83 16.05 -8.41
CA GLU A 161 3.45 16.20 -8.90
C GLU A 161 2.60 14.96 -8.60
N HIS A 162 3.15 13.77 -8.80
CA HIS A 162 2.48 12.52 -8.47
C HIS A 162 2.22 12.40 -6.96
N ALA A 163 3.21 12.72 -6.12
CA ALA A 163 3.06 12.69 -4.67
C ALA A 163 1.95 13.65 -4.18
N ILE A 164 1.94 14.89 -4.69
CA ILE A 164 0.90 15.88 -4.37
C ILE A 164 -0.47 15.36 -4.80
N THR A 165 -0.59 14.86 -6.04
CA THR A 165 -1.84 14.32 -6.57
C THR A 165 -2.38 13.19 -5.70
N MET A 166 -1.54 12.24 -5.30
CA MET A 166 -1.92 11.14 -4.42
C MET A 166 -2.36 11.62 -3.03
N THR A 167 -1.65 12.60 -2.45
CA THR A 167 -2.04 13.19 -1.16
C THR A 167 -3.39 13.89 -1.26
N THR A 168 -3.63 14.68 -2.29
CA THR A 168 -4.90 15.37 -2.52
C THR A 168 -6.03 14.38 -2.76
N GLN A 169 -5.80 13.32 -3.54
CA GLN A 169 -6.80 12.25 -3.74
C GLN A 169 -7.17 11.54 -2.43
N ARG A 170 -6.18 11.21 -1.59
CA ARG A 170 -6.43 10.62 -0.26
C ARG A 170 -7.22 11.57 0.64
N GLN A 171 -6.88 12.86 0.64
CA GLN A 171 -7.61 13.87 1.40
C GLN A 171 -9.06 13.99 0.91
N LEU A 172 -9.29 13.99 -0.40
CA LEU A 172 -10.62 14.03 -0.99
C LEU A 172 -11.47 12.81 -0.55
N VAL A 173 -10.90 11.60 -0.63
CA VAL A 173 -11.56 10.38 -0.17
C VAL A 173 -11.87 10.43 1.33
N SER A 174 -10.92 10.92 2.14
CA SER A 174 -11.14 11.12 3.58
C SER A 174 -12.26 12.13 3.85
N GLN A 175 -12.34 13.22 3.09
CA GLN A 175 -13.40 14.22 3.23
C GLN A 175 -14.77 13.64 2.86
N TYR A 176 -14.87 12.82 1.80
CA TYR A 176 -16.09 12.10 1.49
C TYR A 176 -16.50 11.13 2.61
N ARG A 177 -15.53 10.44 3.22
CA ARG A 177 -15.82 9.60 4.39
C ARG A 177 -16.41 10.41 5.54
N GLU A 178 -15.83 11.57 5.86
CA GLU A 178 -16.34 12.43 6.94
C GLU A 178 -17.75 12.96 6.66
N LEU A 179 -18.10 13.24 5.40
CA LEU A 179 -19.48 13.60 5.03
C LEU A 179 -20.48 12.49 5.40
N LEU A 180 -20.08 11.22 5.29
CA LEU A 180 -20.90 10.10 5.75
C LEU A 180 -20.85 9.95 7.28
N LEU A 181 -19.70 10.08 7.93
CA LEU A 181 -19.58 9.83 9.37
C LEU A 181 -20.22 10.92 10.25
N HIS A 182 -20.12 12.19 9.85
CA HIS A 182 -20.61 13.32 10.64
C HIS A 182 -22.13 13.31 10.77
N GLN A 183 -22.84 12.65 9.86
CA GLN A 183 -24.30 12.61 9.81
C GLN A 183 -24.93 14.01 9.86
N ASP A 184 -24.27 15.00 9.24
CA ASP A 184 -24.75 16.37 9.13
C ASP A 184 -25.75 16.50 7.97
N ALA A 185 -26.96 16.96 8.29
CA ALA A 185 -28.03 17.10 7.31
C ALA A 185 -27.86 18.33 6.38
N THR A 186 -26.95 19.26 6.70
CA THR A 186 -26.82 20.58 6.04
C THR A 186 -26.68 20.50 4.52
N TYR A 187 -25.92 19.52 4.01
CA TYR A 187 -25.66 19.33 2.58
C TYR A 187 -26.20 17.99 2.04
N SER A 188 -26.89 17.23 2.90
CA SER A 188 -27.52 15.96 2.52
C SER A 188 -28.83 16.21 1.78
N ASP A 189 -29.17 15.32 0.85
CA ASP A 189 -30.39 15.37 0.04
C ASP A 189 -31.18 14.05 0.07
N ILE A 190 -30.76 13.10 0.91
CA ILE A 190 -31.44 11.83 1.16
C ILE A 190 -31.12 11.28 2.55
N THR A 191 -32.10 10.62 3.17
CA THR A 191 -31.97 9.83 4.40
C THR A 191 -32.36 8.38 4.13
N PHE A 192 -31.53 7.42 4.51
CA PHE A 192 -31.91 6.00 4.52
C PHE A 192 -32.34 5.61 5.93
N LEU A 193 -33.56 5.12 6.10
CA LEU A 193 -34.05 4.63 7.39
C LEU A 193 -33.83 3.11 7.45
N VAL A 194 -32.85 2.66 8.23
CA VAL A 194 -32.47 1.24 8.33
C VAL A 194 -32.63 0.78 9.77
N GLN A 195 -33.52 -0.18 10.03
CA GLN A 195 -33.85 -0.63 11.40
C GLN A 195 -34.15 0.54 12.36
N ASP A 196 -35.01 1.47 11.93
CA ASP A 196 -35.39 2.70 12.64
C ASP A 196 -34.26 3.69 12.93
N LYS A 197 -33.07 3.47 12.36
CA LYS A 197 -31.92 4.38 12.47
C LYS A 197 -31.73 5.15 11.16
N PRO A 198 -31.81 6.49 11.18
CA PRO A 198 -31.59 7.29 9.99
C PRO A 198 -30.09 7.37 9.66
N ILE A 199 -29.77 7.25 8.38
CA ILE A 199 -28.44 7.50 7.80
C ILE A 199 -28.58 8.61 6.76
N VAL A 200 -28.10 9.81 7.05
CA VAL A 200 -28.10 10.91 6.07
C VAL A 200 -26.98 10.70 5.04
N ALA A 201 -27.27 11.01 3.77
CA ALA A 201 -26.39 10.76 2.65
C ALA A 201 -26.63 11.74 1.47
N HIS A 202 -25.90 11.52 0.37
CA HIS A 202 -25.87 12.39 -0.81
C HIS A 202 -26.21 11.59 -2.07
N LYS A 203 -27.33 11.87 -2.73
CA LYS A 203 -27.81 11.19 -3.94
C LYS A 203 -26.76 11.20 -5.05
N ALA A 204 -26.09 12.33 -5.24
CA ALA A 204 -25.06 12.48 -6.27
C ALA A 204 -23.89 11.50 -6.09
N ILE A 205 -23.41 11.31 -4.86
CA ILE A 205 -22.31 10.38 -4.56
C ILE A 205 -22.80 8.93 -4.74
N VAL A 206 -23.93 8.59 -4.13
CA VAL A 206 -24.47 7.21 -4.16
C VAL A 206 -24.84 6.78 -5.59
N ALA A 207 -25.49 7.65 -6.37
CA ALA A 207 -25.86 7.36 -7.77
C ALA A 207 -24.68 7.37 -8.74
N ALA A 208 -23.57 8.05 -8.43
CA ALA A 208 -22.36 7.95 -9.24
C ALA A 208 -21.77 6.54 -9.16
N GLN A 209 -21.92 5.88 -8.02
CA GLN A 209 -21.24 4.62 -7.68
C GLN A 209 -22.16 3.39 -7.75
N SER A 210 -23.47 3.57 -7.79
CA SER A 210 -24.45 2.49 -7.89
C SER A 210 -25.50 2.79 -8.96
N GLU A 211 -25.53 1.94 -9.98
CA GLU A 211 -26.55 2.01 -11.04
C GLU A 211 -27.96 1.71 -10.49
N HIS A 212 -28.08 0.87 -9.46
CA HIS A 212 -29.34 0.62 -8.76
C HIS A 212 -29.91 1.92 -8.18
N PHE A 213 -29.13 2.64 -7.36
CA PHE A 213 -29.57 3.90 -6.77
C PHE A 213 -29.73 5.01 -7.82
N ARG A 214 -28.91 5.03 -8.87
CA ARG A 214 -29.09 5.94 -10.00
C ARG A 214 -30.47 5.78 -10.63
N ARG A 215 -30.90 4.54 -10.90
CA ARG A 215 -32.25 4.26 -11.42
C ARG A 215 -33.32 4.63 -10.42
N MET A 216 -33.15 4.29 -9.14
CA MET A 216 -34.08 4.67 -8.07
C MET A 216 -34.34 6.17 -8.07
N PHE A 217 -33.29 7.00 -8.10
CA PHE A 217 -33.40 8.46 -8.04
C PHE A 217 -33.83 9.13 -9.36
N SER A 218 -33.68 8.46 -10.51
CA SER A 218 -34.03 9.02 -11.83
C SER A 218 -35.33 8.49 -12.42
N SER A 219 -35.94 7.45 -11.82
CA SER A 219 -37.12 6.75 -12.36
C SER A 219 -38.40 7.59 -12.48
N GLY A 220 -38.46 8.78 -11.87
CA GLY A 220 -39.67 9.61 -11.82
C GLY A 220 -40.79 9.04 -10.92
N MET A 221 -40.56 7.91 -10.27
CA MET A 221 -41.49 7.26 -9.34
C MET A 221 -41.51 7.97 -7.96
N LYS A 222 -42.39 7.57 -7.04
CA LYS A 222 -42.52 8.23 -5.71
C LYS A 222 -41.19 8.28 -4.97
N GLU A 223 -40.39 7.23 -5.07
CA GLU A 223 -39.09 7.03 -4.45
C GLU A 223 -38.07 8.07 -4.90
N SER A 224 -38.15 8.54 -6.16
CA SER A 224 -37.24 9.58 -6.68
C SER A 224 -37.42 10.95 -6.00
N HIS A 225 -38.64 11.23 -5.51
CA HIS A 225 -39.01 12.50 -4.87
C HIS A 225 -39.02 12.43 -3.34
N GLN A 226 -38.88 11.24 -2.75
CA GLN A 226 -38.88 11.09 -1.29
C GLN A 226 -37.53 11.53 -0.69
N PRO A 227 -37.56 12.29 0.43
CA PRO A 227 -36.34 12.62 1.17
C PRO A 227 -35.84 11.45 2.04
N THR A 228 -36.70 10.47 2.30
CA THR A 228 -36.39 9.31 3.14
C THR A 228 -36.72 8.01 2.40
N VAL A 229 -35.77 7.07 2.34
CA VAL A 229 -35.94 5.73 1.77
C VAL A 229 -35.83 4.71 2.89
N VAL A 230 -36.84 3.86 3.05
CA VAL A 230 -36.86 2.83 4.10
C VAL A 230 -36.18 1.57 3.58
N ILE A 231 -35.22 1.03 4.33
CA ILE A 231 -34.51 -0.21 4.04
C ILE A 231 -34.84 -1.22 5.13
N SER A 232 -35.42 -2.35 4.73
CA SER A 232 -35.97 -3.36 5.66
C SER A 232 -35.23 -4.69 5.62
N GLU A 233 -34.44 -4.91 4.57
CA GLU A 233 -33.81 -6.17 4.20
C GLU A 233 -32.45 -6.37 4.89
N TRP A 234 -31.84 -5.28 5.36
CA TRP A 234 -30.44 -5.25 5.80
C TRP A 234 -30.27 -4.65 7.19
N THR A 235 -29.22 -5.07 7.88
CA THR A 235 -28.84 -4.45 9.15
C THR A 235 -28.30 -3.03 8.91
N HIS A 236 -28.46 -2.17 9.91
CA HIS A 236 -27.86 -0.83 9.86
C HIS A 236 -26.35 -0.88 9.60
N ARG A 237 -25.64 -1.85 10.20
CA ARG A 237 -24.18 -1.98 10.03
C ARG A 237 -23.79 -2.35 8.60
N ALA A 238 -24.42 -3.37 8.01
CA ALA A 238 -24.11 -3.78 6.65
C ALA A 238 -24.45 -2.68 5.64
N PHE A 239 -25.62 -2.04 5.78
CA PHE A 239 -26.00 -0.95 4.88
C PHE A 239 -25.09 0.28 5.03
N PHE A 240 -24.68 0.61 6.25
CA PHE A 240 -23.72 1.70 6.50
C PHE A 240 -22.36 1.42 5.86
N HIS A 241 -21.83 0.20 5.97
CA HIS A 241 -20.55 -0.14 5.32
C HIS A 241 -20.64 -0.23 3.80
N MET A 242 -21.81 -0.60 3.25
CA MET A 242 -22.06 -0.45 1.81
C MET A 242 -21.96 1.02 1.40
N LEU A 243 -22.58 1.94 2.16
CA LEU A 243 -22.44 3.38 1.90
C LEU A 243 -20.98 3.84 2.09
N GLU A 244 -20.28 3.41 3.15
CA GLU A 244 -18.85 3.74 3.35
C GLU A 244 -18.01 3.34 2.13
N PHE A 245 -18.28 2.15 1.57
CA PHE A 245 -17.66 1.69 0.33
C PHE A 245 -18.02 2.58 -0.86
N LEU A 246 -19.30 2.96 -1.04
CA LEU A 246 -19.68 3.88 -2.12
C LEU A 246 -19.00 5.26 -2.00
N TYR A 247 -18.75 5.75 -0.79
CA TYR A 247 -18.10 7.06 -0.61
C TYR A 247 -16.58 7.01 -0.80
N THR A 248 -15.96 5.87 -0.52
CA THR A 248 -14.50 5.83 -0.32
C THR A 248 -13.76 4.75 -1.11
N GLY A 249 -14.47 3.74 -1.59
CA GLY A 249 -13.90 2.54 -2.21
C GLY A 249 -13.29 1.54 -1.21
N TYR A 250 -13.38 1.78 0.10
CA TYR A 250 -12.90 0.86 1.13
C TYR A 250 -13.80 0.82 2.37
N ILE A 251 -13.53 -0.12 3.27
CA ILE A 251 -14.21 -0.25 4.57
C ILE A 251 -13.13 -0.36 5.65
N GLN A 252 -13.17 0.50 6.68
CA GLN A 252 -12.11 0.56 7.69
C GLN A 252 -12.18 -0.59 8.70
N ASP A 253 -13.39 -0.90 9.22
CA ASP A 253 -13.60 -1.80 10.35
C ASP A 253 -14.46 -3.02 9.96
N LEU A 254 -14.03 -3.72 8.90
CA LEU A 254 -14.76 -4.89 8.39
C LEU A 254 -14.55 -6.12 9.29
N THR A 255 -15.66 -6.73 9.74
CA THR A 255 -15.66 -8.01 10.49
C THR A 255 -16.16 -9.15 9.60
N VAL A 256 -15.92 -10.40 10.01
CA VAL A 256 -16.38 -11.60 9.27
C VAL A 256 -17.92 -11.59 9.14
N ASP A 257 -18.64 -11.38 10.23
CA ASP A 257 -20.11 -11.36 10.23
C ASP A 257 -20.67 -10.31 9.28
N THR A 258 -20.12 -9.09 9.35
CA THR A 258 -20.56 -8.00 8.47
C THR A 258 -20.15 -8.23 7.02
N ALA A 259 -18.99 -8.85 6.76
CA ALA A 259 -18.60 -9.23 5.41
C ALA A 259 -19.53 -10.28 4.79
N LEU A 260 -20.03 -11.23 5.58
CA LEU A 260 -21.03 -12.22 5.12
C LEU A 260 -22.36 -11.54 4.77
N GLU A 261 -22.85 -10.62 5.60
CA GLU A 261 -24.05 -9.83 5.27
C GLU A 261 -23.82 -8.95 4.03
N LEU A 262 -22.65 -8.33 3.89
CA LEU A 262 -22.30 -7.48 2.75
C LEU A 262 -22.23 -8.24 1.42
N LEU A 263 -21.98 -9.54 1.41
CA LEU A 263 -22.12 -10.34 0.18
C LEU A 263 -23.56 -10.29 -0.36
N GLY A 264 -24.55 -10.39 0.54
CA GLY A 264 -25.97 -10.26 0.18
C GLY A 264 -26.34 -8.85 -0.25
N VAL A 265 -25.84 -7.84 0.46
CA VAL A 265 -26.04 -6.42 0.07
C VAL A 265 -25.44 -6.17 -1.32
N ALA A 266 -24.23 -6.64 -1.56
CA ALA A 266 -23.53 -6.46 -2.83
C ALA A 266 -24.27 -7.13 -4.00
N ASP A 267 -24.80 -8.34 -3.80
CA ASP A 267 -25.63 -9.01 -4.80
C ASP A 267 -26.93 -8.22 -5.08
N HIS A 268 -27.67 -7.85 -4.03
CA HIS A 268 -28.94 -7.14 -4.14
C HIS A 268 -28.82 -5.78 -4.87
N TYR A 269 -27.76 -5.02 -4.56
CA TYR A 269 -27.50 -3.71 -5.17
C TYR A 269 -26.58 -3.79 -6.41
N ALA A 270 -26.22 -5.00 -6.86
CA ALA A 270 -25.33 -5.27 -7.99
C ALA A 270 -23.96 -4.55 -7.91
N LEU A 271 -23.35 -4.56 -6.72
CA LEU A 271 -22.05 -3.94 -6.42
C LEU A 271 -20.91 -4.97 -6.51
N GLN A 272 -20.43 -5.23 -7.72
CA GLN A 272 -19.42 -6.28 -8.00
C GLN A 272 -18.10 -6.07 -7.22
N ASP A 273 -17.61 -4.83 -7.15
CA ASP A 273 -16.34 -4.53 -6.47
C ASP A 273 -16.43 -4.72 -4.94
N LEU A 274 -17.60 -4.42 -4.35
CA LEU A 274 -17.87 -4.69 -2.93
C LEU A 274 -17.90 -6.20 -2.65
N SER A 275 -18.54 -6.98 -3.52
CA SER A 275 -18.54 -8.45 -3.43
C SER A 275 -17.11 -9.00 -3.50
N MET A 276 -16.28 -8.49 -4.41
CA MET A 276 -14.88 -8.88 -4.53
C MET A 276 -14.05 -8.51 -3.29
N LEU A 277 -14.30 -7.34 -2.69
CA LEU A 277 -13.67 -6.91 -1.45
C LEU A 277 -14.01 -7.88 -0.31
N CYS A 278 -15.28 -8.23 -0.15
CA CYS A 278 -15.75 -9.18 0.86
C CYS A 278 -15.19 -10.59 0.64
N ASP A 279 -15.19 -11.11 -0.60
CA ASP A 279 -14.59 -12.41 -0.98
C ASP A 279 -13.11 -12.47 -0.54
N ASN A 280 -12.32 -11.48 -0.96
CA ASN A 280 -10.90 -11.44 -0.62
C ASN A 280 -10.68 -11.31 0.89
N PHE A 281 -11.45 -10.49 1.60
CA PHE A 281 -11.33 -10.36 3.05
C PHE A 281 -11.62 -11.68 3.78
N LEU A 282 -12.74 -12.33 3.44
CA LEU A 282 -13.16 -13.60 4.03
C LEU A 282 -12.12 -14.70 3.76
N ALA A 283 -11.62 -14.80 2.52
CA ALA A 283 -10.60 -15.79 2.15
C ALA A 283 -9.31 -15.69 2.98
N HIS A 284 -8.88 -14.47 3.36
CA HIS A 284 -7.69 -14.25 4.20
C HIS A 284 -7.94 -14.45 5.69
N LYS A 285 -9.21 -14.46 6.12
CA LYS A 285 -9.63 -14.61 7.51
C LYS A 285 -10.23 -16.00 7.82
N LEU A 286 -10.21 -16.91 6.85
CA LEU A 286 -10.64 -18.29 7.06
C LEU A 286 -9.84 -18.94 8.20
N ASP A 287 -10.58 -19.49 9.15
CA ASP A 287 -10.06 -20.35 10.20
C ASP A 287 -10.97 -21.58 10.37
N THR A 288 -10.57 -22.49 11.26
CA THR A 288 -11.28 -23.75 11.48
C THR A 288 -12.69 -23.58 12.03
N GLU A 289 -12.96 -22.49 12.77
CA GLU A 289 -14.25 -22.22 13.40
C GLU A 289 -15.22 -21.54 12.41
N THR A 290 -14.71 -20.67 11.54
CA THR A 290 -15.51 -19.81 10.64
C THR A 290 -15.72 -20.40 9.25
N VAL A 291 -14.88 -21.35 8.80
CA VAL A 291 -14.91 -21.84 7.40
C VAL A 291 -16.28 -22.39 6.98
N CYS A 292 -17.01 -23.04 7.88
CA CYS A 292 -18.34 -23.59 7.58
C CYS A 292 -19.38 -22.48 7.37
N HIS A 293 -19.39 -21.45 8.22
CA HIS A 293 -20.28 -20.29 8.07
C HIS A 293 -20.01 -19.55 6.76
N VAL A 294 -18.72 -19.34 6.43
CA VAL A 294 -18.31 -18.71 5.17
C VAL A 294 -18.71 -19.55 3.96
N LEU A 295 -18.59 -20.88 4.04
CA LEU A 295 -18.98 -21.80 2.97
C LEU A 295 -20.49 -21.78 2.70
N ILE A 296 -21.30 -21.73 3.77
CA ILE A 296 -22.77 -21.62 3.67
C ILE A 296 -23.14 -20.31 2.96
N ALA A 297 -22.59 -19.19 3.41
CA ALA A 297 -22.86 -17.88 2.80
C ALA A 297 -22.39 -17.82 1.34
N ALA A 298 -21.19 -18.32 1.04
CA ALA A 298 -20.66 -18.37 -0.33
C ALA A 298 -21.55 -19.20 -1.25
N THR A 299 -22.16 -20.28 -0.75
CA THR A 299 -23.10 -21.10 -1.51
C THR A 299 -24.43 -20.38 -1.71
N HIS A 300 -24.94 -19.72 -0.68
CA HIS A 300 -26.20 -18.97 -0.72
C HIS A 300 -26.14 -17.81 -1.73
N PHE A 301 -25.07 -17.02 -1.69
CA PHE A 301 -24.85 -15.87 -2.57
C PHE A 301 -24.13 -16.21 -3.89
N GLN A 302 -23.97 -17.50 -4.20
CA GLN A 302 -23.37 -17.99 -5.45
C GLN A 302 -21.96 -17.43 -5.75
N VAL A 303 -21.13 -17.30 -4.71
CA VAL A 303 -19.74 -16.83 -4.79
C VAL A 303 -18.79 -18.01 -5.00
N ASP A 304 -18.70 -18.49 -6.24
CA ASP A 304 -18.01 -19.75 -6.59
C ASP A 304 -16.51 -19.78 -6.19
N LYS A 305 -15.82 -18.65 -6.33
CA LYS A 305 -14.39 -18.53 -5.99
C LYS A 305 -14.16 -18.70 -4.49
N LEU A 306 -15.00 -18.07 -3.66
CA LEU A 306 -14.97 -18.20 -2.21
C LEU A 306 -15.31 -19.65 -1.81
N LYS A 307 -16.39 -20.21 -2.38
CA LYS A 307 -16.79 -21.60 -2.14
C LYS A 307 -15.62 -22.56 -2.41
N THR A 308 -14.94 -22.41 -3.54
CA THR A 308 -13.78 -23.23 -3.91
C THR A 308 -12.62 -23.08 -2.93
N THR A 309 -12.39 -21.87 -2.40
CA THR A 309 -11.35 -21.58 -1.41
C THR A 309 -11.69 -22.21 -0.05
N CYS A 310 -12.93 -22.06 0.42
CA CYS A 310 -13.43 -22.72 1.62
C CYS A 310 -13.32 -24.24 1.53
N MET A 311 -13.70 -24.84 0.40
CA MET A 311 -13.61 -26.29 0.19
C MET A 311 -12.17 -26.80 0.25
N ARG A 312 -11.20 -26.04 -0.30
CA ARG A 312 -9.77 -26.37 -0.20
C ARG A 312 -9.24 -26.27 1.23
N PHE A 313 -9.61 -25.21 1.95
CA PHE A 313 -9.24 -25.05 3.36
C PHE A 313 -9.81 -26.18 4.21
N LEU A 314 -11.10 -26.48 4.04
CA LEU A 314 -11.79 -27.53 4.75
C LEU A 314 -11.15 -28.91 4.49
N GLN A 315 -10.75 -29.21 3.26
CA GLN A 315 -10.01 -30.45 2.96
C GLN A 315 -8.69 -30.55 3.74
N ALA A 316 -7.92 -29.46 3.82
CA ALA A 316 -6.63 -29.44 4.51
C ALA A 316 -6.78 -29.55 6.05
N HIS A 317 -7.90 -29.07 6.59
CA HIS A 317 -8.16 -28.97 8.04
C HIS A 317 -9.33 -29.84 8.52
N PHE A 318 -9.76 -30.85 7.73
CA PHE A 318 -11.03 -31.56 7.93
C PHE A 318 -11.20 -32.12 9.34
N HIS A 319 -10.17 -32.75 9.89
CA HIS A 319 -10.20 -33.34 11.23
C HIS A 319 -10.46 -32.31 12.35
N GLN A 320 -10.03 -31.06 12.17
CA GLN A 320 -10.26 -29.98 13.15
C GLN A 320 -11.66 -29.41 12.97
N VAL A 321 -12.09 -29.22 11.72
CA VAL A 321 -13.39 -28.61 11.38
C VAL A 321 -14.57 -29.49 11.81
N VAL A 322 -14.49 -30.82 11.67
CA VAL A 322 -15.59 -31.75 12.03
C VAL A 322 -16.00 -31.66 13.51
N SER A 323 -15.11 -31.22 14.39
CA SER A 323 -15.39 -31.05 15.82
C SER A 323 -15.93 -29.65 16.19
N THR A 324 -16.09 -28.75 15.22
CA THR A 324 -16.57 -27.38 15.44
C THR A 324 -18.10 -27.29 15.34
N LYS A 325 -18.68 -26.30 16.02
CA LYS A 325 -20.12 -26.01 15.93
C LYS A 325 -20.55 -25.65 14.50
N GLY A 326 -19.71 -24.93 13.76
CA GLY A 326 -20.00 -24.56 12.38
C GLY A 326 -20.20 -25.79 11.47
N PHE A 327 -19.55 -26.92 11.76
CA PHE A 327 -19.79 -28.16 11.01
C PHE A 327 -21.15 -28.81 11.33
N GLU A 328 -21.65 -28.67 12.56
CA GLU A 328 -23.01 -29.10 12.91
C GLU A 328 -24.06 -28.29 12.14
N GLU A 329 -23.83 -26.99 11.98
CA GLU A 329 -24.71 -26.08 11.22
C GLU A 329 -24.77 -26.40 9.71
N LEU A 330 -23.75 -27.05 9.14
CA LEU A 330 -23.86 -27.58 7.76
C LEU A 330 -25.00 -28.61 7.61
N GLY A 331 -25.47 -29.21 8.71
CA GLY A 331 -26.65 -30.06 8.73
C GLY A 331 -27.93 -29.36 8.25
N GLU A 332 -27.99 -28.02 8.35
CA GLU A 332 -29.10 -27.22 7.84
C GLU A 332 -29.08 -27.08 6.30
N VAL A 333 -27.95 -27.41 5.66
CA VAL A 333 -27.79 -27.40 4.20
C VAL A 333 -27.33 -28.79 3.72
N PRO A 334 -28.24 -29.80 3.65
CA PRO A 334 -27.87 -31.20 3.42
C PRO A 334 -27.08 -31.44 2.12
N ALA A 335 -27.38 -30.69 1.06
CA ALA A 335 -26.67 -30.79 -0.21
C ALA A 335 -25.18 -30.41 -0.07
N LEU A 336 -24.90 -29.35 0.71
CA LEU A 336 -23.56 -28.85 0.95
C LEU A 336 -22.78 -29.78 1.88
N LEU A 337 -23.43 -30.33 2.91
CA LEU A 337 -22.83 -31.34 3.78
C LEU A 337 -22.44 -32.61 2.99
N LEU A 338 -23.29 -33.07 2.07
CA LEU A 338 -22.97 -34.20 1.18
C LEU A 338 -21.80 -33.88 0.24
N GLU A 339 -21.73 -32.65 -0.27
CA GLU A 339 -20.62 -32.19 -1.11
C GLU A 339 -19.30 -32.20 -0.32
N VAL A 340 -19.29 -31.61 0.88
CA VAL A 340 -18.16 -31.57 1.81
C VAL A 340 -17.67 -32.97 2.17
N THR A 341 -18.57 -33.84 2.62
CA THR A 341 -18.21 -35.20 3.06
C THR A 341 -17.71 -36.08 1.91
N ARG A 342 -18.30 -35.98 0.71
CA ARG A 342 -17.86 -36.71 -0.48
C ARG A 342 -16.42 -36.33 -0.86
N VAL A 343 -16.13 -35.04 -0.83
CA VAL A 343 -14.82 -34.50 -1.19
C VAL A 343 -13.73 -34.95 -0.21
N SER A 344 -14.03 -34.96 1.10
CA SER A 344 -13.09 -35.44 2.14
C SER A 344 -12.85 -36.95 2.08
N MET A 345 -13.86 -37.75 1.74
CA MET A 345 -13.71 -39.21 1.59
C MET A 345 -12.82 -39.59 0.40
N LEU A 346 -12.88 -38.81 -0.70
CA LEU A 346 -12.05 -39.02 -1.88
C LEU A 346 -10.56 -38.67 -1.63
N SER A 347 -10.26 -37.72 -0.74
CA SER A 347 -8.88 -37.43 -0.33
C SER A 347 -8.28 -38.52 0.56
N SER A 348 -9.06 -39.11 1.47
CA SER A 348 -8.61 -40.19 2.36
C SER A 348 -8.22 -41.47 1.60
N GLN A 349 -8.85 -41.74 0.46
CA GLN A 349 -8.50 -42.89 -0.40
C GLN A 349 -7.13 -42.76 -1.10
N LYS A 350 -6.60 -41.55 -1.30
CA LYS A 350 -5.28 -41.36 -1.93
C LYS A 350 -4.09 -41.68 -1.01
N HIS A 351 -4.30 -41.77 0.31
CA HIS A 351 -3.26 -42.10 1.29
C HIS A 351 -3.13 -43.59 1.63
N TYR A 352 -3.99 -44.46 1.08
CA TYR A 352 -3.91 -45.91 1.31
C TYR A 352 -3.30 -46.63 0.09
N LYS A 353 -1.96 -46.59 -0.05
CA LYS A 353 -1.24 -47.62 -0.83
C LYS A 353 -0.93 -48.78 0.12
N PRO A 354 -1.46 -50.00 -0.10
CA PRO A 354 -1.10 -51.13 0.72
C PRO A 354 0.38 -51.47 0.51
N TYR A 355 1.09 -51.68 1.62
CA TYR A 355 2.42 -52.28 1.61
C TYR A 355 2.35 -53.61 0.84
N LYS A 356 3.12 -53.72 -0.26
CA LYS A 356 3.41 -55.03 -0.85
C LYS A 356 4.32 -55.77 0.12
N THR A 357 3.78 -56.79 0.78
CA THR A 357 4.55 -57.80 1.51
C THR A 357 5.19 -58.77 0.53
N GLY A 358 6.50 -59.02 0.74
CA GLY A 358 7.20 -60.30 0.54
C GLY A 358 7.21 -60.89 -0.85
#